data_AF-A0A662EV89-F1
#
_entry.id   AF-A0A662EV89-F1
#
_cell.length_a   1.000
_cell.length_b   1.000
_cell.length_c   1.000
_cell.angle_alpha   90.00
_cell.angle_beta   90.00
_cell.angle_gamma   90.00
#
_symmetry.space_group_name_H-M   'P 1'
#
loop_
_entity.id
_entity.type
_entity.pdbx_description
1 polymer ?
#
loop_
_entity_poly.entity_id
_entity_poly.type
_entity_poly.pdbx_seq_one_letter_code
_entity_poly.pdbx_strand_id
1 'polypeptide(L)' 'YYRNVIEDLVSRGAEGIILGCTEIPLLVTQDDSPVPVFDTAALHADAALAAAIE' A
#
# COMPACT_ATOMS: atom_id res chain seq x y z
N TYR A 1 -6.89 13.81 5.59
CA TYR A 1 -7.70 13.15 4.56
C TYR A 1 -7.33 11.69 4.42
N TYR A 2 -6.15 11.34 3.87
CA TYR A 2 -5.74 9.94 3.67
C TYR A 2 -5.85 9.07 4.93
N ARG A 3 -5.34 9.52 6.08
CA ARG A 3 -5.48 8.81 7.37
C ARG A 3 -6.94 8.50 7.72
N ASN A 4 -7.84 9.49 7.62
CA ASN A 4 -9.26 9.30 7.90
C ASN A 4 -9.90 8.27 6.95
N VAL A 5 -9.49 8.24 5.68
CA VAL A 5 -9.97 7.23 4.70
C VAL A 5 -9.45 5.84 5.06
N ILE A 6 -8.18 5.72 5.46
CA ILE A 6 -7.59 4.47 5.94
C ILE A 6 -8.34 3.98 7.18
N GLU A 7 -8.59 4.85 8.16
CA GLU A 7 -9.35 4.54 9.36
C GLU A 7 -10.77 4.05 9.04
N ASP A 8 -11.48 4.69 8.10
CA ASP A 8 -12.81 4.24 7.63
C ASP A 8 -12.72 2.83 7.04
N LEU A 9 -11.78 2.58 6.12
CA LEU A 9 -11.60 1.28 5.49
C LEU A 9 -11.27 0.19 6.52
N VAL A 10 -10.38 0.48 7.46
CA VAL A 10 -10.02 -0.44 8.56
C VAL A 10 -11.22 -0.70 9.46
N SER A 11 -12.02 0.32 9.79
CA SER A 11 -13.25 0.16 10.59
C SER A 11 -14.29 -0.74 9.91
N ARG A 12 -14.23 -0.83 8.58
CA ARG A 12 -15.07 -1.69 7.74
C ARG A 12 -14.48 -3.09 7.52
N GLY A 13 -13.35 -3.40 8.17
CA GLY A 13 -12.71 -4.71 8.14
C GLY A 13 -11.59 -4.86 7.12
N ALA A 14 -11.04 -3.77 6.57
CA ALA A 14 -9.84 -3.86 5.75
C ALA A 14 -8.63 -4.27 6.60
N GLU A 15 -8.00 -5.39 6.25
CA GLU A 15 -6.82 -5.93 6.92
C GLU A 15 -5.50 -5.48 6.26
N GLY A 16 -5.58 -4.66 5.22
CA GLY A 16 -4.45 -4.11 4.49
C GLY A 16 -4.89 -3.01 3.52
N ILE A 17 -3.98 -2.11 3.18
CA ILE A 17 -4.23 -0.97 2.29
C ILE A 17 -3.35 -1.08 1.04
N ILE A 18 -3.97 -1.10 -0.12
CA ILE A 18 -3.28 -1.09 -1.41
C ILE A 18 -3.07 0.38 -1.84
N LEU A 19 -1.82 0.78 -2.01
CA LEU A 19 -1.45 2.09 -2.56
C LEU A 19 -1.48 1.99 -4.08
N GLY A 20 -2.68 2.14 -4.66
CA GLY A 20 -2.95 1.80 -6.06
C GLY A 20 -2.39 2.78 -7.10
N CYS A 21 -1.95 3.98 -6.69
CA CYS A 21 -1.35 4.98 -7.57
C CYS A 21 0.06 5.33 -7.07
N THR A 22 0.97 5.64 -7.99
CA THR A 22 2.39 5.95 -7.70
C THR A 22 2.61 7.18 -6.82
N GLU A 23 1.62 8.07 -6.74
CA GLU A 23 1.69 9.32 -5.99
C GLU A 23 1.30 9.14 -4.51
N ILE A 24 0.47 8.14 -4.20
CA ILE A 24 -0.02 7.92 -2.83
C ILE A 24 1.13 7.56 -1.87
N PRO A 25 2.12 6.70 -2.24
CA PRO A 25 3.30 6.44 -1.42
C PRO A 25 4.14 7.67 -1.08
N LEU A 26 3.98 8.80 -1.79
CA LEU A 26 4.67 10.06 -1.45
C LEU A 26 4.07 10.75 -0.22
N LEU A 27 2.86 10.36 0.19
CA LEU A 27 2.10 10.96 1.29
C LEU A 27 1.69 9.98 2.39
N VAL A 28 1.66 8.68 2.08
CA VAL A 28 1.19 7.63 2.98
C VAL A 28 2.31 6.61 3.15
N THR A 29 2.68 6.37 4.41
CA THR A 29 3.67 5.38 4.82
C THR A 29 3.04 4.34 5.74
N GLN A 30 3.80 3.32 6.15
CA GLN A 30 3.31 2.34 7.11
C GLN A 30 2.92 2.97 8.46
N ASP A 31 3.55 4.07 8.87
CA ASP A 31 3.24 4.76 10.13
C ASP A 31 1.86 5.46 10.11
N ASP A 32 1.27 5.63 8.93
CA ASP A 32 -0.05 6.25 8.73
C ASP A 32 -1.21 5.23 8.78
N SER A 33 -0.92 3.94 8.94
CA SER A 33 -1.91 2.86 8.90
C SER A 33 -1.69 1.82 10.01
N PRO A 34 -2.73 1.42 10.74
CA PRO A 34 -2.65 0.35 11.74
C PRO A 34 -2.55 -1.05 11.12
N VAL A 35 -2.80 -1.17 9.81
CA VAL A 35 -2.68 -2.40 9.03
C VAL A 35 -1.59 -2.26 7.96
N PRO A 36 -1.05 -3.35 7.41
CA PRO A 36 -0.01 -3.28 6.37
C PRO A 36 -0.43 -2.43 5.16
N VAL A 37 0.50 -1.62 4.67
CA VAL A 37 0.35 -0.88 3.40
C VAL A 37 1.18 -1.54 2.31
N PHE A 38 0.66 -1.56 1.09
CA PHE A 38 1.27 -2.24 -0.05
C PHE A 38 1.42 -1.26 -1.21
N ASP A 39 2.66 -0.83 -1.49
CA ASP A 39 3.00 -0.09 -2.70
C ASP A 39 2.98 -1.05 -3.89
N THR A 40 1.98 -0.91 -4.76
CA THR A 40 1.80 -1.83 -5.88
C THR A 40 2.89 -1.70 -6.92
N ALA A 41 3.43 -0.50 -7.14
CA ALA A 41 4.46 -0.27 -8.14
C ALA A 41 5.77 -0.92 -7.69
N ALA A 42 6.14 -0.76 -6.42
CA ALA A 42 7.32 -1.41 -5.85
C ALA A 42 7.21 -2.94 -5.87
N LEU A 43 6.09 -3.48 -5.37
CA LEU A 43 5.85 -4.93 -5.37
C LEU A 43 5.84 -5.52 -6.77
N HIS A 44 5.28 -4.81 -7.74
CA HIS A 44 5.26 -5.25 -9.13
C HIS A 44 6.67 -5.26 -9.75
N ALA A 45 7.48 -4.23 -9.48
CA ALA A 45 8.86 -4.18 -9.94
C ALA A 45 9.72 -5.31 -9.33
N ASP A 46 9.58 -5.57 -8.03
CA ASP A 46 10.27 -6.66 -7.34
C ASP A 46 9.89 -8.03 -7.92
N ALA A 47 8.59 -8.25 -8.15
CA ALA A 47 8.09 -9.48 -8.77
C ALA A 47 8.61 -9.66 -10.21
N ALA A 48 8.63 -8.58 -11.00
CA ALA A 48 9.16 -8.60 -12.36
C ALA A 48 10.67 -8.92 -12.38
N LEU A 49 11.44 -8.37 -11.45
CA LEU A 49 12.87 -8.68 -11.31
C LEU A 49 13.08 -10.15 -10.91
N ALA A 50 12.35 -10.64 -9.92
CA ALA A 50 12.43 -12.02 -9.47
C ALA A 50 12.14 -13.01 -10.61
N ALA A 51 11.10 -12.76 -11.40
CA ALA A 51 10.75 -13.57 -12.56
C ALA A 51 11.79 -13.52 -13.70
N ALA A 52 12.61 -12.47 -13.76
CA ALA A 52 13.63 -12.31 -14.80
C ALA A 52 14.97 -12.99 -14.46
N ILE A 53 15.21 -13.32 -13.19
CA ILE A 53 16.47 -13.92 -12.70
C ILE A 53 16.33 -15.39 -12.28
N GLU A 54 15.12 -15.95 -12.34
CA GLU A 54 14.84 -17.40 -12.23
C GLU A 54 15.12 -18.11 -13.57
#